data_AF-A0AAD9U9B7-F1
#
_entry.id   AF-A0AAD9U9B7-F1
#
_cell.length_a   1.000
_cell.length_b   1.000
_cell.length_c   1.000
_cell.angle_alpha   90.00
_cell.angle_beta   90.00
_cell.angle_gamma   90.00
#
_symmetry.space_group_name_H-M   'P 1'
#
loop_
_entity.id
_entity.type
_entity.pdbx_description
1 polymer ?
#
loop_
_entity_poly.entity_id
_entity_poly.type
_entity_poly.pdbx_seq_one_letter_code
_entity_poly.pdbx_strand_id
1 'polypeptide(L)' 'MDLFRKCMKPVKKCLGDAKMDKSIVRGVVLVSGSTKIPNIQQLYQDFFNGKELCKNMNPYEDVPHSVVVQSAILNGEGQ' A
#
# COMPACT_ATOMS: atom_id res chain seq x y z
N MET A 1 15.57 -20.01 -0.38
CA MET A 1 14.47 -19.58 0.52
C MET A 1 14.09 -18.16 0.18
N ASP A 2 13.03 -17.96 -0.60
CA ASP A 2 12.59 -16.66 -1.13
C ASP A 2 12.17 -15.67 -0.02
N LEU A 3 13.01 -14.67 0.30
CA LEU A 3 12.63 -13.57 1.20
C LEU A 3 11.32 -12.89 0.75
N PHE A 4 11.11 -12.79 -0.56
CA PHE A 4 9.91 -12.21 -1.14
C PHE A 4 8.63 -12.94 -0.74
N ARG A 5 8.65 -14.27 -0.59
CA ARG A 5 7.50 -15.05 -0.11
C ARG A 5 7.22 -14.79 1.37
N LYS A 6 8.24 -14.48 2.18
CA LYS A 6 8.04 -14.09 3.58
C LYS A 6 7.34 -12.74 3.70
N CYS A 7 7.60 -11.80 2.79
CA CYS A 7 6.91 -10.50 2.73
C CYS A 7 5.41 -10.62 2.42
N MET A 8 4.95 -11.72 1.80
CA MET A 8 3.54 -11.93 1.51
C MET A 8 2.72 -12.41 2.72
N LYS A 9 3.36 -12.97 3.75
CA LYS A 9 2.66 -13.41 4.98
C LYS A 9 1.91 -12.27 5.67
N PRO A 10 2.53 -11.11 5.97
CA PRO A 10 1.81 -10.00 6.59
C PRO A 10 0.69 -9.46 5.70
N VAL A 11 0.88 -9.40 4.38
CA VAL A 11 -0.17 -8.92 3.45
C VAL A 11 -1.41 -9.82 3.48
N LYS A 12 -1.23 -11.14 3.44
CA LYS A 12 -2.33 -12.10 3.57
C LYS A 12 -3.00 -12.02 4.93
N LYS A 13 -2.21 -11.83 6.00
CA LYS A 13 -2.75 -11.65 7.34
C LYS A 13 -3.62 -10.39 7.43
N CYS A 14 -3.13 -9.24 6.93
CA CYS A 14 -3.91 -7.99 6.91
C CYS A 14 -5.22 -8.13 6.13
N LEU A 15 -5.22 -8.82 4.99
CA LEU A 15 -6.44 -9.12 4.23
C LEU A 15 -7.42 -9.98 5.04
N GLY A 16 -6.92 -11.00 5.74
CA GLY A 16 -7.71 -11.86 6.61
C GLY A 16 -8.30 -11.09 7.82
N ASP A 17 -7.48 -10.27 8.46
CA ASP A 17 -7.89 -9.42 9.60
C ASP A 17 -8.95 -8.39 9.16
N ALA A 18 -8.82 -7.84 7.95
CA ALA A 18 -9.80 -6.94 7.36
C ALA A 18 -11.06 -7.66 6.82
N LYS A 19 -11.06 -9.00 6.76
CA LYS A 19 -12.11 -9.82 6.10
C LYS A 19 -12.37 -9.37 4.65
N MET A 20 -11.32 -8.95 3.96
CA MET A 20 -11.38 -8.42 2.59
C MET A 20 -10.77 -9.42 1.62
N ASP A 21 -11.45 -9.67 0.50
CA ASP A 21 -10.85 -10.41 -0.60
C ASP A 21 -9.92 -9.51 -1.42
N LYS A 22 -8.83 -10.05 -1.96
CA LYS A 22 -7.89 -9.32 -2.81
C LYS A 22 -8.54 -8.67 -4.05
N SER A 23 -9.66 -9.20 -4.53
CA SER A 23 -10.42 -8.63 -5.65
C SER A 23 -11.02 -7.27 -5.33
N ILE A 24 -11.37 -7.00 -4.07
CA ILE A 24 -12.04 -5.76 -3.67
C ILE A 24 -11.06 -4.60 -3.47
N VAL A 25 -9.76 -4.88 -3.38
CA VAL A 25 -8.70 -3.88 -3.22
C VAL A 25 -8.63 -3.00 -4.47
N ARG A 26 -9.07 -1.75 -4.40
CA ARG A 26 -9.19 -0.88 -5.58
C ARG A 26 -7.84 -0.42 -6.14
N GLY A 27 -6.88 -0.13 -5.27
CA GLY A 27 -5.55 0.35 -5.64
C GLY A 27 -4.52 -0.09 -4.62
N VAL A 28 -3.28 -0.25 -5.07
CA VAL A 28 -2.15 -0.65 -4.24
C VAL A 28 -1.08 0.42 -4.37
N VAL A 29 -0.73 1.04 -3.25
CA VAL A 29 0.30 2.09 -3.21
C VAL A 29 1.58 1.55 -2.59
N LEU A 30 2.70 1.81 -3.26
CA LEU A 30 4.03 1.41 -2.84
C LEU A 30 4.80 2.62 -2.28
N VAL A 31 5.12 2.62 -0.98
CA VAL A 31 5.66 3.81 -0.27
C VAL A 31 7.16 3.71 0.04
N SER A 32 7.79 2.54 -0.07
CA SER A 32 9.18 2.32 0.39
C SER A 32 10.21 2.29 -0.75
N GLY A 33 11.47 2.65 -0.46
CA GLY A 33 12.55 2.55 -1.46
C GLY A 33 12.76 1.12 -1.97
N SER A 34 12.54 0.11 -1.13
CA SER A 34 12.65 -1.30 -1.50
C SER A 34 11.56 -1.76 -2.48
N THR A 35 10.42 -1.06 -2.54
CA THR A 35 9.36 -1.36 -3.51
C THR A 35 9.66 -0.85 -4.91
N LYS A 36 10.82 -0.21 -5.13
CA LYS A 36 11.37 0.10 -6.46
C LYS A 36 11.98 -1.13 -7.15
N ILE A 37 12.20 -2.23 -6.43
CA ILE A 37 12.74 -3.48 -7.00
C ILE A 37 11.72 -4.09 -7.98
N PRO A 38 12.06 -4.31 -9.26
CA PRO A 38 11.11 -4.79 -10.27
C PRO A 38 10.45 -6.13 -9.91
N ASN A 39 11.22 -7.05 -9.33
CA ASN A 39 10.73 -8.37 -8.92
C ASN A 39 9.65 -8.29 -7.83
N ILE A 40 9.76 -7.33 -6.91
CA ILE A 40 8.75 -7.09 -5.88
C ILE A 40 7.47 -6.54 -6.51
N GLN A 41 7.60 -5.64 -7.49
CA GLN A 41 6.45 -5.07 -8.19
C GLN A 41 5.69 -6.15 -8.96
N GLN A 42 6.39 -7.04 -9.66
CA GLN A 42 5.76 -8.16 -10.35
C GLN A 42 5.05 -9.09 -9.36
N LEU A 43 5.70 -9.43 -8.24
CA LEU A 43 5.07 -10.27 -7.22
C LEU A 43 3.76 -9.67 -6.68
N TYR A 44 3.74 -8.36 -6.42
CA TYR A 44 2.53 -7.69 -5.95
C TYR A 44 1.47 -7.53 -7.05
N GLN A 45 1.88 -7.25 -8.29
CA GLN A 45 0.96 -7.25 -9.43
C GLN A 45 0.28 -8.61 -9.55
N ASP A 46 1.04 -9.70 -9.62
CA ASP A 46 0.52 -11.06 -9.73
C ASP A 46 -0.41 -11.41 -8.57
N PHE A 47 -0.05 -10.99 -7.35
CA PHE A 47 -0.87 -11.23 -6.17
C PHE A 47 -2.22 -10.50 -6.22
N PHE A 48 -2.23 -9.25 -6.69
CA PHE A 48 -3.42 -8.41 -6.82
C PHE A 48 -4.06 -8.50 -8.22
N ASN A 49 -3.92 -9.64 -8.91
CA ASN A 49 -4.57 -9.92 -10.20
C ASN A 49 -4.18 -8.94 -11.34
N GLY A 50 -2.90 -8.56 -11.40
CA GLY A 50 -2.36 -7.67 -12.43
C GLY A 50 -2.75 -6.20 -12.26
N LYS A 51 -3.30 -5.81 -11.10
CA LYS A 51 -3.70 -4.42 -10.84
C LYS A 51 -2.51 -3.46 -10.94
N GLU A 52 -2.81 -2.25 -11.40
CA GLU A 52 -1.82 -1.19 -11.48
C GLU A 52 -1.32 -0.82 -10.07
N LEU A 53 0.00 -0.86 -9.89
CA LEU A 53 0.64 -0.44 -8.66
C LEU A 53 0.96 1.05 -8.77
N CYS A 54 0.50 1.85 -7.82
CA CYS A 54 0.85 3.26 -7.72
C CYS A 54 2.29 3.37 -7.21
N LYS A 55 3.22 3.67 -8.14
CA LYS A 55 4.67 3.77 -7.89
C LYS A 55 5.14 5.20 -7.59
N ASN A 56 4.23 6.19 -7.69
CA ASN A 56 4.61 7.60 -7.83
C ASN A 56 4.08 8.50 -6.71
N MET A 57 3.87 7.96 -5.51
CA MET A 57 3.73 8.81 -4.33
C MET A 57 5.11 9.16 -3.82
N ASN A 58 5.42 10.46 -3.79
CA ASN A 58 6.69 10.94 -3.25
C ASN A 58 6.58 10.88 -1.72
N PRO A 59 7.27 9.96 -1.02
CA PRO A 59 7.09 9.80 0.42
C PRO A 59 7.46 11.06 1.21
N TYR A 60 8.23 11.99 0.62
CA TYR A 60 8.56 13.27 1.25
C TYR A 60 7.47 14.34 1.07
N GLU A 61 6.60 14.23 0.07
CA GLU A 61 5.51 15.20 -0.17
C GLU A 61 4.13 14.62 0.15
N ASP A 62 3.81 13.41 -0.29
CA ASP A 62 2.48 12.81 -0.07
C ASP A 62 2.21 12.45 1.40
N VAL A 63 3.23 12.03 2.14
CA VAL A 63 3.11 11.68 3.57
C VAL A 63 2.72 12.92 4.40
N PRO A 64 3.42 14.07 4.32
CA PRO A 64 3.00 15.25 5.06
C PRO A 64 1.60 15.72 4.69
N HIS A 65 1.20 15.67 3.42
CA HIS A 65 -0.17 16.03 3.04
C HIS A 65 -1.21 15.09 3.66
N SER A 66 -0.98 13.77 3.65
CA SER A 66 -1.90 12.81 4.28
C SER A 66 -2.02 13.02 5.78
N VAL A 67 -0.92 13.36 6.47
CA VAL A 67 -0.91 13.65 7.90
C VAL A 67 -1.59 14.99 8.19
N VAL A 68 -1.39 16.01 7.36
CA VAL A 68 -2.04 17.32 7.48
C VAL A 68 -3.54 17.21 7.26
N VAL A 69 -4.00 16.49 6.23
CA VAL A 69 -5.43 16.25 5.99
C VAL A 69 -6.04 15.43 7.13
N GLN A 70 -5.36 14.37 7.58
CA GLN A 70 -5.84 13.57 8.71
C GLN A 70 -5.87 14.40 10.00
N SER A 71 -4.90 15.29 10.22
CA SER A 71 -4.85 16.20 11.36
C SER A 71 -5.96 17.24 11.28
N ALA A 72 -6.21 17.82 10.11
CA ALA A 72 -7.30 18.78 9.91
C ALA A 72 -8.69 18.14 10.16
N ILE A 73 -8.88 16.88 9.74
CA ILE A 73 -10.12 16.12 10.02
C ILE A 73 -10.24 15.81 11.51
N LEU A 74 -9.14 15.43 12.17
CA LEU A 74 -9.12 15.14 13.61
C LEU A 74 -9.25 16.40 14.48
N ASN A 75 -8.84 17.57 13.97
CA ASN A 75 -8.87 18.84 14.69
C ASN A 75 -10.20 19.61 14.51
N GLY A 76 -11.12 19.12 13.68
CA GLY A 76 -12.51 19.59 13.68
C GLY A 76 -12.70 21.07 13.35
N GLU A 77 -11.81 21.69 12.57
CA GLU A 77 -11.97 23.08 12.13
C GLU A 77 -12.86 23.14 10.88
N GLY A 78 -14.11 22.77 11.08
CA GLY A 78 -15.23 23.03 10.18
C GLY A 78 -16.17 24.05 10.81
N GLN A 79 -15.67 25.22 11.19
CA GLN A 79 -16.42 26.48 11.30
C GLN A 79 -15.48 27.67 11.10
#